data_AF-A0A7X7BHB3-F1
#
_entry.id   AF-A0A7X7BHB3-F1
#
_cell.length_a   1.000
_cell.length_b   1.000
_cell.length_c   1.000
_cell.angle_alpha   90.00
_cell.angle_beta   90.00
_cell.angle_gamma   90.00
#
_symmetry.space_group_name_H-M   'P 1'
#
loop_
_entity.id
_entity.type
_entity.pdbx_description
1 polymer ?
#
loop_
_entity_poly.entity_id
_entity_poly.type
_entity_poly.pdbx_seq_one_letter_code
_entity_poly.pdbx_strand_id
1 'polypeptide(L)'
;RLVMLLAGAPSLREVIAFPKLSNASDPLTDAPSPVDQLQLDELHIALAADVAAGGGVLNDKKDAAAAKTFDLQHLEQLSSLMLTESERASMQSEIETLIDFADQMTDLDTTGIEATRSMIREQRVFQGEEREPSLSQADALANAAESEDGAFVVPAAVEQEL
;
A
#
# COMPACT_ATOMS: atom_id res chain seq x y z
N ARG A 1 19.87 10.50 20.56
CA ARG A 1 21.22 11.00 20.94
C ARG A 1 21.27 12.51 21.13
N LEU A 2 20.59 13.31 20.29
CA LEU A 2 20.46 14.77 20.47
C LEU A 2 19.95 15.15 21.88
N VAL A 3 18.86 14.54 22.33
CA VAL A 3 18.26 14.81 23.66
C VAL A 3 19.21 14.47 24.81
N MET A 4 20.05 13.43 24.69
CA MET A 4 21.06 13.07 25.69
C MET A 4 22.14 14.16 25.84
N LEU A 5 22.57 14.75 24.72
CA LEU A 5 23.55 15.85 24.72
C LEU A 5 22.94 17.12 25.34
N LEU A 6 21.66 17.39 25.07
CA LEU A 6 20.94 18.52 25.66
C LEU A 6 20.67 18.34 27.15
N ALA A 7 20.39 17.11 27.59
CA ALA A 7 20.13 16.77 29.00
C ALA A 7 21.41 16.56 29.84
N GLY A 8 22.59 16.59 29.22
CA GLY A 8 23.86 16.32 29.91
C GLY A 8 23.98 14.91 30.50
N ALA A 9 23.19 13.96 30.00
CA ALA A 9 23.16 12.60 30.54
C ALA A 9 24.43 11.82 30.13
N PRO A 10 25.08 11.09 31.06
CA PRO A 10 26.31 10.36 30.79
C PRO A 10 26.12 9.14 29.89
N SER A 11 24.87 8.68 29.71
CA SER A 11 24.54 7.53 28.88
C SER A 11 23.22 7.74 28.14
N LEU A 12 23.15 7.21 26.91
CA LEU A 12 21.93 7.26 26.11
C LEU A 12 20.78 6.52 26.82
N ARG A 13 21.10 5.47 27.60
CA ARG A 13 20.12 4.64 28.33
C ARG A 13 19.28 5.42 29.33
N GLU A 14 19.76 6.56 29.82
CA GLU A 14 19.03 7.40 30.77
C GLU A 14 17.96 8.27 30.10
N VAL A 15 17.95 8.32 28.77
CA VAL A 15 17.10 9.24 27.97
C VAL A 15 16.25 8.49 26.95
N ILE A 16 16.40 7.17 26.82
CA ILE A 16 15.51 6.37 25.97
C ILE A 16 14.26 6.01 26.77
N ALA A 17 13.09 6.35 26.24
CA ALA A 17 11.78 6.05 26.86
C ALA A 17 11.49 4.54 26.99
N PHE A 18 12.16 3.71 26.18
CA PHE A 18 12.05 2.26 26.18
C PHE A 18 13.43 1.63 26.42
N PRO A 19 13.57 0.63 27.31
CA PRO A 19 14.87 0.08 27.72
C PRO A 19 15.46 -0.85 26.65
N LYS A 20 15.75 -0.31 25.45
CA LYS A 20 16.36 -1.04 24.35
C LYS A 20 17.79 -1.48 24.72
N LEU A 21 18.00 -2.79 24.75
CA LEU A 21 19.31 -3.42 24.88
C LEU A 21 20.12 -3.26 23.59
N SER A 22 21.41 -3.57 23.64
CA SER A 22 22.32 -3.45 22.50
C SER A 22 22.00 -4.37 21.32
N ASN A 23 21.25 -5.45 21.57
CA ASN A 23 20.69 -6.35 20.55
C ASN A 23 19.33 -5.85 20.01
N ALA A 24 18.97 -4.59 20.26
CA ALA A 24 17.68 -3.97 19.91
C ALA A 24 16.43 -4.59 20.56
N SER A 25 16.60 -5.52 21.51
CA SER A 25 15.49 -6.08 22.26
C SER A 25 15.04 -5.14 23.39
N ASP A 26 13.75 -5.10 23.68
CA ASP A 26 13.15 -4.36 24.79
C ASP A 26 12.61 -5.35 25.82
N PRO A 27 13.26 -5.50 26.99
CA PRO A 27 12.84 -6.43 28.04
C PRO A 27 11.48 -6.09 28.66
N LEU A 28 10.98 -4.87 28.52
CA LEU A 28 9.71 -4.45 29.11
C LEU A 28 8.52 -4.92 28.25
N THR A 29 8.71 -4.95 26.93
CA THR A 29 7.67 -5.29 25.94
C THR A 29 7.92 -6.60 25.21
N ASP A 30 9.03 -7.28 25.54
CA ASP A 30 9.56 -8.46 24.86
C ASP A 30 9.70 -8.26 23.33
N ALA A 31 9.91 -7.00 22.92
CA ALA A 31 10.07 -6.66 21.51
C ALA A 31 11.50 -6.95 21.06
N PRO A 32 11.76 -7.48 19.85
CA PRO A 32 10.76 -7.84 18.84
C PRO A 32 10.00 -9.10 19.22
N SER A 33 8.68 -8.98 19.30
CA SER A 33 7.76 -10.11 19.45
C SER A 33 7.41 -10.66 18.05
N PRO A 34 7.10 -11.95 17.92
CA PRO A 34 6.53 -12.47 16.69
C PRO A 34 5.17 -11.81 16.42
N VAL A 35 4.86 -11.61 15.13
CA VAL A 35 3.56 -11.12 14.64
C VAL A 35 2.71 -12.32 14.24
N ASP A 36 1.38 -12.25 14.43
CA ASP A 36 0.47 -13.33 14.03
C ASP A 36 0.37 -13.43 12.50
N GLN A 37 0.17 -14.64 11.98
CA GLN A 37 0.06 -14.90 10.55
C GLN A 37 -1.14 -14.17 9.93
N LEU A 38 -2.25 -14.05 10.66
CA LEU A 38 -3.43 -13.30 10.20
C LEU A 38 -3.12 -11.83 9.88
N GLN A 39 -2.25 -11.19 10.68
CA GLN A 39 -1.87 -9.79 10.47
C GLN A 39 -0.91 -9.64 9.28
N LEU A 40 -0.06 -10.64 9.06
CA LEU A 40 0.82 -10.69 7.89
C LEU A 40 0.00 -10.89 6.60
N ASP A 41 -1.01 -11.74 6.65
CA ASP A 41 -1.89 -12.04 5.53
C ASP A 41 -2.78 -10.83 5.19
N GLU A 42 -3.35 -10.16 6.20
CA GLU A 42 -4.14 -8.93 6.04
C GLU A 42 -3.33 -7.79 5.42
N LEU A 43 -2.07 -7.62 5.85
CA LEU A 43 -1.19 -6.58 5.33
C LEU A 43 -0.41 -7.00 4.08
N HIS A 44 -0.59 -8.24 3.62
CA HIS A 44 0.15 -8.84 2.51
C HIS A 44 1.69 -8.74 2.66
N ILE A 45 2.19 -8.90 3.89
CA ILE A 45 3.62 -8.82 4.22
C ILE A 45 4.22 -10.24 4.22
N ALA A 46 5.10 -10.52 3.26
CA ALA A 46 5.89 -11.75 3.24
C ALA A 46 7.17 -11.62 4.10
N LEU A 47 7.53 -12.66 4.85
CA LEU A 47 8.77 -12.67 5.63
C LEU A 47 9.97 -12.94 4.73
N ALA A 48 11.11 -12.30 5.04
CA ALA A 48 12.33 -12.45 4.25
C ALA A 48 12.84 -13.90 4.14
N ALA A 49 12.50 -14.77 5.10
CA ALA A 49 12.84 -16.20 5.03
C ALA A 49 12.03 -16.93 3.93
N ASP A 50 10.76 -16.55 3.74
CA ASP A 50 9.91 -17.05 2.66
C ASP A 50 10.38 -16.49 1.30
N VAL A 51 10.87 -15.25 1.29
CA VAL A 51 11.47 -14.62 0.11
C VAL A 51 12.87 -15.19 -0.22
N ALA A 52 13.65 -15.63 0.78
CA ALA A 52 15.00 -16.18 0.58
C ALA A 52 15.00 -17.65 0.13
N ALA A 53 13.98 -18.43 0.52
CA ALA A 53 13.72 -19.77 -0.04
C ALA A 53 13.15 -19.73 -1.47
N GLY A 54 12.75 -18.54 -1.94
CA GLY A 54 12.19 -18.30 -3.26
C GLY A 54 12.55 -16.90 -3.75
N GLY A 55 13.83 -16.66 -4.00
CA GLY A 55 14.26 -15.49 -4.76
C GLY A 55 13.68 -15.58 -6.16
N GLY A 56 12.53 -14.96 -6.39
CA GLY A 56 11.98 -14.64 -7.70
C GLY A 56 12.15 -15.74 -8.76
N VAL A 57 11.84 -16.98 -8.43
CA VAL A 57 11.32 -17.88 -9.46
C VAL A 57 9.85 -17.51 -9.51
N LEU A 58 9.46 -16.74 -10.54
CA LEU A 58 8.13 -16.85 -11.12
C LEU A 58 7.83 -18.33 -11.14
N ASN A 59 7.03 -18.80 -10.17
CA ASN A 59 6.97 -20.22 -9.90
C ASN A 59 6.63 -20.92 -11.20
N ASP A 60 7.39 -21.97 -11.42
CA ASP A 60 7.49 -22.76 -12.63
C ASP A 60 6.14 -23.00 -13.30
N LYS A 61 6.21 -23.35 -14.59
CA LYS A 61 5.16 -23.87 -15.49
C LYS A 61 4.40 -25.11 -14.98
N LYS A 62 4.13 -25.21 -13.68
CA LYS A 62 3.41 -26.27 -12.98
C LYS A 62 2.17 -25.77 -12.23
N ASP A 63 1.91 -24.46 -12.23
CA ASP A 63 0.60 -23.87 -11.89
C ASP A 63 -0.13 -23.35 -13.14
N ALA A 64 0.15 -23.90 -14.33
CA ALA A 64 -0.51 -23.56 -15.60
C ALA A 64 -1.99 -24.02 -15.68
N ALA A 65 -2.67 -24.17 -14.55
CA ALA A 65 -4.10 -24.54 -14.49
C ALA A 65 -4.80 -24.13 -13.17
N ALA A 66 -4.42 -23.01 -12.55
CA ALA A 66 -5.16 -22.42 -11.42
C ALA A 66 -4.98 -20.90 -11.42
N ALA A 67 -5.99 -20.04 -11.56
CA ALA A 67 -7.42 -20.21 -11.76
C ALA A 67 -7.93 -18.95 -12.48
N LYS A 68 -8.73 -19.11 -13.55
CA LYS A 68 -9.50 -18.01 -14.17
C LYS A 68 -10.65 -17.58 -13.25
N THR A 69 -10.32 -17.13 -12.05
CA THR A 69 -11.32 -16.71 -11.07
C THR A 69 -10.82 -15.42 -10.45
N PHE A 70 -11.16 -14.30 -11.09
CA PHE A 70 -11.14 -13.02 -10.42
C PHE A 70 -12.45 -12.86 -9.65
N ASP A 71 -12.37 -12.21 -8.50
CA ASP A 71 -13.53 -11.91 -7.68
C ASP A 71 -14.04 -10.50 -8.02
N LEU A 72 -15.17 -10.43 -8.73
CA LEU A 72 -15.80 -9.17 -9.08
C LEU A 72 -16.29 -8.40 -7.85
N GLN A 73 -16.68 -9.08 -6.77
CA GLN A 73 -17.12 -8.42 -5.54
C GLN A 73 -15.95 -7.73 -4.83
N HIS A 74 -14.79 -8.39 -4.81
CA HIS A 74 -13.58 -7.78 -4.28
C HIS A 74 -13.13 -6.56 -5.12
N LEU A 75 -13.21 -6.67 -6.45
CA LEU A 75 -12.89 -5.55 -7.35
C LEU A 75 -13.84 -4.36 -7.17
N GLU A 76 -15.13 -4.64 -6.93
CA GLU A 76 -16.17 -3.64 -6.64
C GLU A 76 -15.81 -2.82 -5.38
N GLN A 77 -15.37 -3.50 -4.32
CA GLN A 77 -14.92 -2.87 -3.08
C GLN A 77 -13.65 -2.02 -3.29
N LEU A 78 -12.62 -2.56 -3.94
CA LEU A 78 -11.36 -1.84 -4.18
C LEU A 78 -11.55 -0.59 -5.04
N SER A 79 -12.47 -0.67 -6.00
CA SER A 79 -12.76 0.43 -6.93
C SER A 79 -13.83 1.38 -6.41
N SER A 80 -14.39 1.14 -5.22
CA SER A 80 -15.50 1.89 -4.64
C SER A 80 -16.68 2.06 -5.61
N LEU A 81 -16.97 1.01 -6.39
CA LEU A 81 -18.10 0.97 -7.32
C LEU A 81 -19.30 0.30 -6.64
N MET A 82 -20.51 0.65 -7.07
CA MET A 82 -21.75 0.02 -6.61
C MET A 82 -22.49 -0.50 -7.83
N LEU A 83 -22.39 -1.81 -8.09
CA LEU A 83 -22.92 -2.43 -9.30
C LEU A 83 -24.31 -3.02 -9.05
N THR A 84 -25.23 -2.77 -9.99
CA THR A 84 -26.50 -3.49 -10.00
C THR A 84 -26.30 -4.95 -10.43
N GLU A 85 -27.27 -5.82 -10.14
CA GLU A 85 -27.21 -7.24 -10.53
C GLU A 85 -27.06 -7.43 -12.04
N SER A 86 -27.74 -6.60 -12.84
CA SER A 86 -27.63 -6.64 -14.31
C SER A 86 -26.26 -6.18 -14.81
N GLU A 87 -25.68 -5.15 -14.20
CA GLU A 87 -24.37 -4.62 -14.56
C GLU A 87 -23.26 -5.59 -14.18
N ARG A 88 -23.39 -6.25 -13.02
CA ARG A 88 -22.46 -7.27 -12.55
C ARG A 88 -22.31 -8.41 -13.57
N ALA A 89 -23.42 -8.90 -14.13
CA ALA A 89 -23.39 -9.96 -15.13
C ALA A 89 -22.70 -9.52 -16.44
N SER A 90 -22.95 -8.30 -16.93
CA SER A 90 -22.29 -7.78 -18.14
C SER A 90 -20.80 -7.58 -17.89
N MET A 91 -20.44 -6.84 -16.82
CA MET A 91 -19.05 -6.55 -16.46
C MET A 91 -18.24 -7.80 -16.20
N GLN A 92 -18.82 -8.84 -15.60
CA GLN A 92 -18.13 -10.11 -15.41
C GLN A 92 -17.65 -10.67 -16.75
N SER A 93 -18.53 -10.76 -17.75
CA SER A 93 -18.17 -11.29 -19.07
C SER A 93 -17.17 -10.40 -19.84
N GLU A 94 -17.28 -9.08 -19.67
CA GLU A 94 -16.37 -8.12 -20.30
C GLU A 94 -14.95 -8.20 -19.71
N ILE A 95 -14.85 -8.31 -18.38
CA ILE A 95 -13.56 -8.45 -17.68
C ILE A 95 -12.93 -9.81 -17.99
N GLU A 96 -13.69 -10.89 -18.09
CA GLU A 96 -13.17 -12.19 -18.54
C GLU A 96 -12.54 -12.07 -19.93
N THR A 97 -13.20 -11.37 -20.86
CA THR A 97 -12.68 -11.13 -22.21
C THR A 97 -11.38 -10.30 -22.18
N LEU A 98 -11.31 -9.30 -21.29
CA LEU A 98 -10.12 -8.45 -21.12
C LEU A 98 -8.94 -9.24 -20.54
N ILE A 99 -9.18 -10.11 -19.56
CA ILE A 99 -8.17 -10.99 -18.97
C ILE A 99 -7.65 -11.96 -20.04
N ASP A 100 -8.55 -12.59 -20.81
CA ASP A 100 -8.18 -13.47 -21.91
C ASP A 100 -7.34 -12.76 -22.98
N PHE A 101 -7.60 -11.47 -23.21
CA PHE A 101 -6.78 -10.64 -24.08
C PHE A 101 -5.41 -10.32 -23.47
N ALA A 102 -5.36 -9.97 -22.18
CA ALA A 102 -4.12 -9.67 -21.47
C ALA A 102 -3.19 -10.90 -21.35
N ASP A 103 -3.76 -12.09 -21.21
CA ASP A 103 -3.03 -13.37 -21.13
C ASP A 103 -2.19 -13.63 -22.39
N GLN A 104 -2.55 -13.07 -23.55
CA GLN A 104 -1.76 -13.15 -24.78
C GLN A 104 -0.37 -12.52 -24.63
N MET A 105 -0.19 -11.58 -23.68
CA MET A 105 1.11 -10.96 -23.41
C MET A 105 2.05 -11.89 -22.64
N THR A 106 1.55 -12.96 -22.02
CA THR A 106 2.36 -13.95 -21.28
C THR A 106 3.29 -14.75 -22.19
N ASP A 107 2.95 -14.88 -23.47
CA ASP A 107 3.76 -15.59 -24.46
C ASP A 107 5.04 -14.84 -24.87
N LEU A 108 5.18 -13.57 -24.46
CA LEU A 108 6.33 -12.74 -24.79
C LEU A 108 7.48 -12.99 -23.79
N ASP A 109 8.67 -13.32 -24.32
CA ASP A 109 9.89 -13.45 -23.50
C ASP A 109 10.33 -12.07 -22.99
N THR A 110 10.15 -11.86 -21.69
CA THR A 110 10.56 -10.63 -20.98
C THR A 110 11.82 -10.82 -20.15
N THR A 111 12.52 -11.97 -20.31
CA THR A 111 13.73 -12.28 -19.54
C THR A 111 14.82 -11.24 -19.79
N GLY A 112 15.25 -10.57 -18.71
CA GLY A 112 16.33 -9.58 -18.77
C GLY A 112 15.91 -8.19 -19.29
N ILE A 113 14.61 -7.94 -19.49
CA ILE A 113 14.09 -6.62 -19.84
C ILE A 113 13.73 -5.86 -18.55
N GLU A 114 14.31 -4.68 -18.36
CA GLU A 114 13.95 -3.79 -17.24
C GLU A 114 12.56 -3.18 -17.48
N ALA A 115 11.69 -3.20 -16.46
CA ALA A 115 10.35 -2.63 -16.55
C ALA A 115 10.39 -1.11 -16.81
N THR A 116 9.73 -0.67 -17.88
CA THR A 116 9.66 0.75 -18.22
C THR A 116 8.64 1.46 -17.33
N ARG A 117 9.11 2.17 -16.29
CA ARG A 117 8.27 2.93 -15.35
C ARG A 117 7.76 4.28 -15.87
N SER A 118 8.56 4.95 -16.71
CA SER A 118 8.28 6.28 -17.25
C SER A 118 8.99 6.38 -18.60
N MET A 119 8.29 6.90 -19.62
CA MET A 119 8.89 7.14 -20.95
C MET A 119 9.85 8.32 -20.94
N ILE A 120 9.74 9.19 -19.93
CA ILE A 120 10.63 10.33 -19.74
C ILE A 120 11.78 9.86 -18.85
N ARG A 121 13.02 10.11 -19.29
CA ARG A 121 14.20 9.89 -18.45
C ARG A 121 14.22 10.92 -17.33
N GLU A 122 13.61 10.60 -16.21
CA GLU A 122 13.56 11.47 -15.04
C GLU A 122 14.96 11.64 -14.47
N GLN A 123 15.47 12.87 -14.54
CA GLN A 123 16.46 13.35 -13.60
C GLN A 123 15.73 13.65 -12.28
N ARG A 124 16.36 13.36 -11.13
CA ARG A 124 15.76 13.63 -9.82
C ARG A 124 15.21 15.06 -9.76
N VAL A 125 13.88 15.18 -9.72
CA VAL A 125 13.19 16.46 -9.54
C VAL A 125 13.12 16.71 -8.06
N PHE A 126 13.84 17.74 -7.59
CA PHE A 126 13.76 18.20 -6.21
C PHE A 126 12.87 19.44 -6.18
N GLN A 127 11.86 19.44 -5.32
CA GLN A 127 11.16 20.65 -4.95
C GLN A 127 12.05 21.44 -3.98
N GLY A 128 12.23 22.74 -4.24
CA GLY A 128 12.96 23.63 -3.32
C GLY A 128 12.21 23.85 -2.00
N GLU A 129 12.86 24.48 -1.02
CA GLU A 129 12.26 24.78 0.29
C GLU A 129 11.44 26.08 0.31
N GLU A 130 11.17 26.69 -0.85
CA GLU A 130 10.41 27.92 -0.95
C GLU A 130 8.92 27.66 -0.73
N ARG A 131 8.32 28.38 0.22
CA ARG A 131 6.89 28.27 0.51
C ARG A 131 6.09 29.13 -0.45
N GLU A 132 5.32 28.47 -1.31
CA GLU A 132 4.32 29.14 -2.15
C GLU A 132 3.06 29.49 -1.33
N PRO A 133 2.34 30.57 -1.70
CA PRO A 133 1.06 30.89 -1.09
C PRO A 133 0.06 29.76 -1.33
N SER A 134 -0.58 29.30 -0.26
CA SER A 134 -1.64 28.29 -0.35
C SER A 134 -2.89 28.84 -1.04
N LEU A 135 -3.71 27.95 -1.60
CA LEU A 135 -5.02 28.29 -2.14
C LEU A 135 -5.89 28.95 -1.06
N SER A 136 -6.72 29.93 -1.44
CA SER A 136 -7.67 30.52 -0.49
C SER A 136 -8.75 29.51 -0.10
N GLN A 137 -9.28 29.61 1.12
CA GLN A 137 -10.33 28.70 1.59
C GLN A 137 -11.57 28.76 0.68
N ALA A 138 -11.92 29.95 0.19
CA ALA A 138 -13.05 30.14 -0.72
C ALA A 138 -12.82 29.43 -2.07
N ASP A 139 -11.61 29.54 -2.64
CA ASP A 139 -11.28 28.89 -3.91
C ASP A 139 -11.19 27.37 -3.76
N ALA A 140 -10.70 26.89 -2.62
CA ALA A 140 -10.63 25.46 -2.31
C ALA A 140 -12.02 24.81 -2.21
N LEU A 141 -13.01 25.54 -1.71
CA LEU A 141 -14.39 25.06 -1.51
C LEU A 141 -15.31 25.37 -2.70
N ALA A 142 -14.84 26.07 -3.73
CA ALA A 142 -15.68 26.50 -4.85
C ALA A 142 -16.38 25.35 -5.60
N ASN A 143 -15.79 24.15 -5.60
CA ASN A 143 -16.34 22.94 -6.21
C ASN A 143 -16.84 21.90 -5.18
N ALA A 144 -16.87 22.24 -3.89
CA ALA A 144 -17.38 21.34 -2.87
C ALA A 144 -18.89 21.14 -3.07
N ALA A 145 -19.34 19.88 -3.06
CA ALA A 145 -20.77 19.57 -3.15
C ALA A 145 -21.56 20.12 -1.94
N GLU A 146 -20.96 20.05 -0.75
CA GLU A 146 -21.46 20.63 0.48
C GLU A 146 -20.28 21.15 1.32
N SER A 147 -20.43 22.33 1.91
CA SER A 147 -19.41 22.96 2.75
C SER A 147 -20.06 23.70 3.91
N GLU A 148 -19.53 23.53 5.11
CA GLU A 148 -19.98 24.19 6.34
C GLU A 148 -18.75 24.59 7.16
N ASP A 149 -18.79 25.75 7.81
CA ASP A 149 -17.70 26.29 8.64
C ASP A 149 -16.29 26.25 8.03
N GLY A 150 -16.22 26.29 6.69
CA GLY A 150 -14.96 26.27 5.96
C GLY A 150 -14.32 24.88 5.80
N ALA A 151 -15.10 23.81 5.96
CA ALA A 151 -14.71 22.41 5.75
C ALA A 151 -15.55 21.75 4.65
N PHE A 152 -15.05 20.62 4.12
CA PHE A 152 -15.83 19.73 3.26
C PHE A 152 -16.75 18.88 4.13
N VAL A 153 -18.04 18.87 3.82
CA VAL A 153 -19.00 18.03 4.53
C VAL A 153 -19.05 16.66 3.85
N VAL A 154 -18.78 15.61 4.63
CA VAL A 154 -18.87 14.22 4.19
C VAL A 154 -19.71 13.44 5.19
N PRO A 155 -20.44 12.39 4.76
CA PRO A 155 -21.09 11.48 5.69
C PRO A 155 -20.07 10.93 6.68
N ALA A 156 -20.46 10.86 7.96
CA ALA A 156 -19.58 10.33 9.00
C ALA A 156 -19.17 8.89 8.65
N ALA A 157 -17.87 8.62 8.64
CA ALA A 157 -17.34 7.28 8.52
C ALA A 157 -17.67 6.53 9.82
N VAL A 158 -18.79 5.82 9.82
CA VAL A 158 -19.09 4.81 10.85
C VAL A 158 -18.43 3.53 10.36
N GLU A 159 -17.54 2.93 11.16
CA GLU A 159 -17.04 1.58 10.92
C GLU A 159 -18.24 0.63 10.79
N GLN A 160 -18.58 0.26 9.56
CA GLN A 160 -19.42 -0.90 9.34
C GLN A 160 -18.51 -2.10 9.60
N GLU A 161 -18.70 -2.74 10.76
CA GLU A 161 -18.08 -4.03 11.06
C GLU A 161 -18.31 -4.98 9.86
N LEU A 162 -17.20 -5.43 9.28
CA LEU A 162 -17.13 -6.45 8.23
C LEU A 162 -17.71 -7.80 8.71
#